data_AF-A0A3C1EGB2-F1
#
_entry.id   AF-A0A3C1EGB2-F1
#
_cell.length_a   1.000
_cell.length_b   1.000
_cell.length_c   1.000
_cell.angle_alpha   90.00
_cell.angle_beta   90.00
_cell.angle_gamma   90.00
#
_symmetry.space_group_name_H-M   'P 1'
#
loop_
_entity.id
_entity.type
_entity.pdbx_description
1 polymer ?
#
loop_
_entity_poly.entity_id
_entity_poly.type
_entity_poly.pdbx_seq_one_letter_code
_entity_poly.pdbx_strand_id
1 'polypeptide(L)'
;MRRGALSLPCLFLALSVTAAPGCAWLSRTFHPAPTTAPTTAPSPAPAPVPAPAAPAKPPEISVADKLFAGGMKALAEGGQELALELFSEAWKEAPGHAGVAREFDGALIALKKSGDAAYDQGKWESAGKRWMETLRFITHPAANARGYPFTRGEVKAKVDRLSASLMEKALTEYRRGGVESAIADWKTILSYDPSHEEAAQSLRTALKQLESLKKMPPGK
;
A
#
# COMPACT_ATOMS: atom_id res chain seq x y z
N MET A 1 47.38 28.67 -2.79
CA MET A 1 47.11 29.99 -3.39
C MET A 1 45.68 30.02 -3.91
N ARG A 2 44.92 31.07 -3.52
CA ARG A 2 43.65 31.62 -4.09
C ARG A 2 42.45 30.64 -4.23
N ARG A 3 41.49 30.63 -3.29
CA ARG A 3 40.35 31.58 -3.06
C ARG A 3 39.28 31.54 -4.17
N GLY A 4 38.04 31.26 -3.77
CA GLY A 4 36.85 31.49 -4.60
C GLY A 4 35.55 31.05 -3.93
N ALA A 5 35.19 31.68 -2.81
CA ALA A 5 33.87 31.59 -2.17
C ALA A 5 32.93 32.65 -2.76
N LEU A 6 31.67 32.29 -3.00
CA LEU A 6 30.49 33.14 -3.28
C LEU A 6 29.30 32.21 -2.95
N SER A 7 28.56 32.26 -1.83
CA SER A 7 27.92 33.32 -1.03
C SER A 7 26.81 34.08 -1.77
N LEU A 8 25.59 33.53 -1.67
CA LEU A 8 24.25 34.14 -1.44
C LEU A 8 23.78 35.33 -2.32
N PRO A 9 22.45 35.44 -2.61
CA PRO A 9 21.54 35.92 -1.56
C PRO A 9 20.14 35.29 -1.51
N CYS A 10 19.66 35.19 -0.26
CA CYS A 10 18.27 35.07 0.12
C CYS A 10 17.42 36.19 -0.48
N LEU A 11 16.33 35.83 -1.16
CA LEU A 11 15.22 36.75 -1.40
C LEU A 11 14.17 36.54 -0.31
N PHE A 12 14.14 37.46 0.65
CA PHE A 12 13.00 37.73 1.50
C PHE A 12 11.90 38.36 0.64
N LEU A 13 10.71 37.78 0.62
CA LEU A 13 9.50 38.46 0.14
C LEU A 13 8.41 38.35 1.20
N ALA A 14 7.84 39.53 1.42
CA ALA A 14 7.23 40.02 2.62
C ALA A 14 5.84 39.44 2.94
N LEU A 15 5.56 39.45 4.24
CA LEU A 15 4.23 39.52 4.85
C LEU A 15 3.32 40.52 4.13
N SER A 16 2.08 40.13 3.90
CA SER A 16 0.95 41.06 3.87
C SER A 16 -0.25 40.41 4.53
N VAL A 17 -0.39 40.69 5.83
CA VAL A 17 -1.61 40.48 6.62
C VAL A 17 -2.54 41.66 6.31
N THR A 18 -3.69 41.39 5.69
CA THR A 18 -4.76 42.38 5.55
C THR A 18 -5.84 42.10 6.60
N ALA A 19 -5.88 42.95 7.63
CA ALA A 19 -7.00 43.08 8.55
C ALA A 19 -8.07 43.98 7.92
N ALA A 20 -9.34 43.55 7.97
CA ALA A 20 -10.49 44.37 7.60
C ALA A 20 -11.26 44.78 8.89
N PRO A 21 -11.57 46.07 9.09
CA PRO A 21 -12.41 46.54 10.20
C PRO A 21 -13.82 46.97 9.75
N GLY A 22 -14.78 46.92 10.68
CA GLY A 22 -16.09 47.63 10.64
C GLY A 22 -17.20 46.92 9.87
N CYS A 23 -18.49 46.99 10.18
CA CYS A 23 -19.35 47.74 11.12
C CYS A 23 -20.58 46.81 11.35
N ALA A 24 -21.03 46.48 12.56
CA ALA A 24 -21.88 47.26 13.45
C ALA A 24 -23.11 47.94 12.79
N TRP A 25 -24.29 47.68 13.38
CA TRP A 25 -25.59 48.36 13.26
C TRP A 25 -26.58 47.84 12.21
N LEU A 26 -27.64 47.17 12.68
CA LEU A 26 -29.00 47.68 12.49
C LEU A 26 -29.95 47.07 13.53
N SER A 27 -30.22 47.90 14.53
CA SER A 27 -31.26 47.79 15.54
C SER A 27 -32.63 47.68 14.87
N ARG A 28 -33.39 46.63 15.19
CA ARG A 28 -34.83 46.60 14.92
C ARG A 28 -35.59 46.81 16.23
N THR A 29 -36.35 47.89 16.22
CA THR A 29 -37.11 48.49 17.31
C THR A 29 -38.11 47.53 17.95
N PHE A 30 -38.06 47.44 19.27
CA PHE A 30 -39.12 46.94 20.14
C PHE A 30 -40.31 47.90 20.12
N HIS A 31 -41.52 47.36 20.00
CA HIS A 31 -42.76 48.00 20.48
C HIS A 31 -43.43 47.05 21.47
N PRO A 32 -43.79 47.51 22.69
CA PRO A 32 -44.56 46.72 23.64
C PRO A 32 -46.07 46.95 23.45
N ALA A 33 -46.86 45.89 23.59
CA ALA A 33 -48.30 45.95 23.76
C ALA A 33 -48.75 44.82 24.72
N PRO A 34 -49.89 44.99 25.39
CA PRO A 34 -50.00 44.76 26.83
C PRO A 34 -50.38 43.33 27.24
N THR A 35 -49.97 43.02 28.47
CA THR A 35 -50.36 41.89 29.32
C THR A 35 -51.88 41.68 29.38
N THR A 36 -52.32 40.48 28.99
CA THR A 36 -53.49 39.82 29.57
C THR A 36 -53.03 38.46 30.12
N ALA A 37 -53.16 38.31 31.44
CA ALA A 37 -52.89 37.08 32.18
C ALA A 37 -53.93 35.98 31.83
N PRO A 38 -53.63 34.70 32.13
CA PRO A 38 -54.12 33.56 31.37
C PRO A 38 -55.44 32.98 31.90
N THR A 39 -56.30 32.52 30.98
CA THR A 39 -57.38 31.60 31.26
C THR A 39 -56.82 30.18 31.38
N THR A 40 -57.02 29.57 32.55
CA THR A 40 -56.73 28.17 32.86
C THR A 40 -57.45 27.20 31.92
N ALA A 41 -56.68 26.56 31.04
CA ALA A 41 -57.06 25.31 30.41
C ALA A 41 -56.69 24.14 31.36
N PRO A 42 -57.51 23.08 31.47
CA PRO A 42 -57.15 21.91 32.25
C PRO A 42 -55.93 21.21 31.63
N SER A 43 -54.93 20.95 32.46
CA SER A 43 -53.70 20.23 32.10
C SER A 43 -54.05 18.83 31.57
N PRO A 44 -53.58 18.41 30.39
CA PRO A 44 -53.63 17.00 30.00
C PRO A 44 -52.74 16.19 30.96
N ALA A 45 -53.17 14.97 31.26
CA ALA A 45 -52.43 14.04 32.12
C ALA A 45 -50.99 13.87 31.62
N PRO A 46 -49.99 13.74 32.51
CA PRO A 46 -48.62 13.49 32.11
C PRO A 46 -48.56 12.18 31.31
N ALA A 47 -48.01 12.24 30.09
CA ALA A 47 -47.69 11.06 29.31
C ALA A 47 -46.79 10.14 30.15
N PRO A 48 -46.95 8.80 30.04
CA PRO A 48 -46.06 7.88 30.73
C PRO A 48 -44.62 8.16 30.29
N VAL A 49 -43.73 8.34 31.28
CA VAL A 49 -42.30 8.51 31.06
C VAL A 49 -41.84 7.31 30.22
N PRO A 50 -41.16 7.50 29.07
CA PRO A 50 -40.62 6.37 28.33
C PRO A 50 -39.65 5.63 29.25
N ALA A 51 -39.88 4.33 29.41
CA ALA A 51 -38.99 3.45 30.16
C ALA A 51 -37.55 3.60 29.63
N PRO A 52 -36.53 3.56 30.51
CA PRO A 52 -35.14 3.66 30.09
C PRO A 52 -34.87 2.63 29.00
N ALA A 53 -34.38 3.11 27.84
CA ALA A 53 -33.98 2.25 26.74
C ALA A 53 -33.04 1.17 27.29
N ALA A 54 -33.38 -0.10 27.03
CA ALA A 54 -32.53 -1.22 27.36
C ALA A 54 -31.10 -0.96 26.84
N PRO A 55 -30.04 -1.34 27.58
CA PRO A 55 -28.68 -1.08 27.16
C PRO A 55 -28.47 -1.64 25.75
N ALA A 56 -28.04 -0.78 24.84
CA ALA A 56 -27.64 -1.18 23.51
C ALA A 56 -26.64 -2.34 23.63
N LYS A 57 -26.90 -3.44 22.92
CA LYS A 57 -25.93 -4.54 22.81
C LYS A 57 -24.57 -3.93 22.43
N PRO A 58 -23.44 -4.39 23.01
CA PRO A 58 -22.12 -3.90 22.63
C PRO A 58 -22.00 -3.92 21.10
N PRO A 59 -21.42 -2.89 20.46
CA PRO A 59 -21.34 -2.85 19.01
C PRO A 59 -20.62 -4.12 18.52
N GLU A 60 -21.32 -4.94 17.76
CA GLU A 60 -20.72 -6.11 17.13
C GLU A 60 -19.67 -5.60 16.13
N ILE A 61 -18.39 -5.83 16.44
CA ILE A 61 -17.29 -5.43 15.56
C ILE A 61 -17.51 -6.11 14.20
N SER A 62 -17.62 -5.29 13.15
CA SER A 62 -17.89 -5.79 11.81
C SER A 62 -16.74 -6.68 11.31
N VAL A 63 -17.02 -7.53 10.32
CA VAL A 63 -15.97 -8.35 9.69
C VAL A 63 -14.88 -7.46 9.07
N ALA A 64 -15.27 -6.37 8.42
CA ALA A 64 -14.35 -5.38 7.86
C ALA A 64 -13.43 -4.75 8.94
N ASP A 65 -13.97 -4.41 10.11
CA ASP A 65 -13.17 -3.86 11.22
C ASP A 65 -12.18 -4.88 11.79
N LYS A 66 -12.57 -6.16 11.88
CA LYS A 66 -11.66 -7.24 12.30
C LYS A 66 -10.53 -7.46 11.30
N LEU A 67 -10.86 -7.48 10.01
CA LEU A 67 -9.88 -7.60 8.92
C LEU A 67 -8.92 -6.42 8.91
N PHE A 68 -9.45 -5.20 9.02
CA PHE A 68 -8.63 -3.99 9.13
C PHE A 68 -7.70 -4.03 10.35
N ALA A 69 -8.21 -4.40 11.53
CA ALA A 69 -7.38 -4.55 12.73
C ALA A 69 -6.27 -5.61 12.55
N GLY A 70 -6.59 -6.72 11.87
CA GLY A 70 -5.60 -7.72 11.48
C GLY A 70 -4.51 -7.15 10.56
N GLY A 71 -4.90 -6.38 9.55
CA GLY A 71 -3.96 -5.72 8.64
C GLY A 71 -3.05 -4.72 9.37
N MET A 72 -3.60 -3.94 10.30
CA MET A 72 -2.82 -3.04 11.15
C MET A 72 -1.81 -3.79 12.02
N LYS A 73 -2.21 -4.94 12.58
CA LYS A 73 -1.29 -5.82 13.32
C LYS A 73 -0.17 -6.35 12.42
N ALA A 74 -0.50 -6.79 11.21
CA ALA A 74 0.50 -7.25 10.24
C ALA A 74 1.51 -6.14 9.88
N LEU A 75 1.06 -4.90 9.72
CA LEU A 75 1.96 -3.76 9.51
C LEU A 75 2.90 -3.51 10.70
N ALA A 76 2.41 -3.61 11.92
CA ALA A 76 3.23 -3.46 13.12
C ALA A 76 4.33 -4.52 13.22
N GLU A 77 4.09 -5.71 12.66
CA GLU A 77 5.05 -6.81 12.56
C GLU A 77 5.94 -6.72 11.29
N GLY A 78 5.75 -5.69 10.47
CA GLY A 78 6.50 -5.47 9.23
C GLY A 78 6.05 -6.30 8.03
N GLY A 79 4.90 -6.98 8.11
CA GLY A 79 4.31 -7.79 7.04
C GLY A 79 3.42 -6.98 6.10
N GLN A 80 4.01 -6.30 5.12
CA GLN A 80 3.24 -5.45 4.18
C GLN A 80 2.32 -6.29 3.28
N GLU A 81 2.78 -7.45 2.82
CA GLU A 81 2.02 -8.33 1.94
C GLU A 81 0.74 -8.83 2.64
N LEU A 82 0.88 -9.36 3.86
CA LEU A 82 -0.27 -9.82 4.65
C LEU A 82 -1.22 -8.66 5.00
N ALA A 83 -0.69 -7.49 5.30
CA ALA A 83 -1.51 -6.32 5.55
C ALA A 83 -2.35 -5.93 4.33
N LEU A 84 -1.75 -5.89 3.15
CA LEU A 84 -2.46 -5.58 1.89
C LEU A 84 -3.54 -6.62 1.55
N GLU A 85 -3.33 -7.90 1.84
CA GLU A 85 -4.38 -8.92 1.70
C GLU A 85 -5.55 -8.66 2.64
N LEU A 86 -5.26 -8.43 3.93
CA LEU A 86 -6.30 -8.19 4.94
C LEU A 86 -7.07 -6.89 4.65
N PHE A 87 -6.39 -5.86 4.18
CA PHE A 87 -7.02 -4.63 3.72
C PHE A 87 -7.83 -4.82 2.44
N SER A 88 -7.40 -5.68 1.51
CA SER A 88 -8.17 -6.02 0.31
C SER A 88 -9.49 -6.68 0.67
N GLU A 89 -9.47 -7.66 1.58
CA GLU A 89 -10.69 -8.31 2.07
C GLU A 89 -11.56 -7.33 2.89
N ALA A 90 -10.96 -6.48 3.73
CA ALA A 90 -11.72 -5.45 4.45
C ALA A 90 -12.44 -4.49 3.49
N TRP A 91 -11.77 -4.08 2.40
CA TRP A 91 -12.36 -3.24 1.36
C TRP A 91 -13.49 -3.94 0.60
N LYS A 92 -13.36 -5.24 0.36
CA LYS A 92 -14.39 -6.04 -0.31
C LYS A 92 -15.65 -6.18 0.54
N GLU A 93 -15.49 -6.37 1.85
CA GLU A 93 -16.61 -6.42 2.81
C GLU A 93 -17.27 -5.04 2.99
N ALA A 94 -16.49 -3.97 3.00
CA ALA A 94 -16.98 -2.61 3.12
C ALA A 94 -16.20 -1.65 2.18
N PRO A 95 -16.64 -1.49 0.92
CA PRO A 95 -16.00 -0.56 0.00
C PRO A 95 -16.03 0.87 0.55
N GLY A 96 -14.87 1.51 0.63
CA GLY A 96 -14.74 2.83 1.27
C GLY A 96 -14.62 2.79 2.79
N HIS A 97 -14.33 1.62 3.39
CA HIS A 97 -14.03 1.48 4.83
C HIS A 97 -13.02 2.54 5.28
N ALA A 98 -13.34 3.20 6.40
CA ALA A 98 -12.56 4.30 6.93
C ALA A 98 -11.19 3.82 7.42
N GLY A 99 -10.14 4.26 6.74
CA GLY A 99 -8.75 3.94 7.09
C GLY A 99 -8.12 2.93 6.13
N VAL A 100 -8.88 2.00 5.55
CA VAL A 100 -8.34 1.00 4.61
C VAL A 100 -7.59 1.66 3.46
N ALA A 101 -8.18 2.64 2.76
CA ALA A 101 -7.51 3.27 1.60
C ALA A 101 -6.15 3.88 1.96
N ARG A 102 -6.08 4.61 3.08
CA ARG A 102 -4.85 5.25 3.54
C ARG A 102 -3.77 4.23 3.91
N GLU A 103 -4.14 3.22 4.69
CA GLU A 103 -3.19 2.22 5.16
C GLU A 103 -2.78 1.26 4.04
N PHE A 104 -3.67 1.02 3.07
CA PHE A 104 -3.38 0.31 1.83
C PHE A 104 -2.31 1.04 1.01
N ASP A 105 -2.48 2.34 0.79
CA ASP A 105 -1.50 3.16 0.07
C ASP A 105 -0.13 3.15 0.77
N GLY A 106 -0.12 3.34 2.09
CA GLY A 106 1.10 3.29 2.90
C GLY A 106 1.80 1.93 2.83
N ALA A 107 1.05 0.85 2.96
CA ALA A 107 1.56 -0.52 2.88
C ALA A 107 2.14 -0.83 1.49
N LEU A 108 1.48 -0.39 0.41
CA LEU A 108 1.95 -0.62 -0.95
C LEU A 108 3.24 0.14 -1.26
N ILE A 109 3.36 1.39 -0.80
CA ILE A 109 4.60 2.17 -0.90
C ILE A 109 5.73 1.47 -0.12
N ALA A 110 5.45 1.00 1.09
CA ALA A 110 6.41 0.28 1.92
C ALA A 110 6.84 -1.05 1.28
N LEU A 111 5.90 -1.79 0.67
CA LEU A 111 6.18 -3.05 -0.04
C LEU A 111 7.15 -2.83 -1.20
N LYS A 112 6.88 -1.84 -2.05
CA LYS A 112 7.78 -1.46 -3.15
C LYS A 112 9.18 -1.12 -2.64
N LYS A 113 9.26 -0.29 -1.57
CA LYS A 113 10.52 0.10 -0.95
C LYS A 113 11.28 -1.10 -0.35
N SER A 114 10.57 -2.05 0.24
CA SER A 114 11.13 -3.31 0.74
C SER A 114 11.69 -4.19 -0.40
N GLY A 115 11.03 -4.20 -1.56
CA GLY A 115 11.55 -4.82 -2.78
C GLY A 115 12.86 -4.18 -3.26
N ASP A 116 12.92 -2.85 -3.27
CA ASP A 116 14.14 -2.11 -3.60
C ASP A 116 15.29 -2.42 -2.63
N ALA A 117 15.03 -2.39 -1.32
CA ALA A 117 16.04 -2.71 -0.32
C ALA A 117 16.52 -4.17 -0.43
N ALA A 118 15.64 -5.11 -0.79
CA ALA A 118 16.04 -6.49 -1.05
C ALA A 118 16.95 -6.60 -2.27
N TYR A 119 16.68 -5.84 -3.33
CA TYR A 119 17.54 -5.79 -4.51
C TYR A 119 18.92 -5.25 -4.16
N ASP A 120 19.00 -4.16 -3.40
CA ASP A 120 20.28 -3.56 -2.98
C ASP A 120 21.12 -4.52 -2.10
N GLN A 121 20.45 -5.46 -1.41
CA GLN A 121 21.08 -6.51 -0.60
C GLN A 121 21.43 -7.78 -1.39
N GLY A 122 21.18 -7.82 -2.71
CA GLY A 122 21.38 -9.01 -3.53
C GLY A 122 20.37 -10.13 -3.30
N LYS A 123 19.25 -9.84 -2.63
CA LYS A 123 18.16 -10.79 -2.34
C LYS A 123 17.18 -10.82 -3.52
N TRP A 124 17.65 -11.33 -4.66
CA TRP A 124 16.95 -11.30 -5.95
C TRP A 124 15.53 -11.87 -5.91
N GLU A 125 15.37 -13.06 -5.34
CA GLU A 125 14.06 -13.70 -5.19
C GLU A 125 13.07 -12.81 -4.42
N SER A 126 13.51 -12.28 -3.27
CA SER A 126 12.67 -11.42 -2.45
C SER A 126 12.33 -10.09 -3.14
N ALA A 127 13.29 -9.51 -3.87
CA ALA A 127 13.05 -8.30 -4.65
C ALA A 127 11.99 -8.53 -5.73
N GLY A 128 12.16 -9.59 -6.52
CA GLY A 128 11.23 -9.97 -7.58
C GLY A 128 9.82 -10.21 -7.05
N LYS A 129 9.67 -10.99 -5.97
CA LYS A 129 8.37 -11.27 -5.35
C LYS A 129 7.67 -9.99 -4.91
N ARG A 130 8.37 -9.09 -4.21
CA ARG A 130 7.78 -7.83 -3.71
C ARG A 130 7.37 -6.89 -4.82
N TRP A 131 8.14 -6.80 -5.90
CA TRP A 131 7.77 -6.00 -7.05
C TRP A 131 6.59 -6.61 -7.82
N MET A 132 6.54 -7.93 -7.99
CA MET A 132 5.38 -8.61 -8.58
C MET A 132 4.12 -8.42 -7.76
N GLU A 133 4.24 -8.48 -6.44
CA GLU A 133 3.14 -8.22 -5.51
C GLU A 133 2.68 -6.76 -5.57
N THR A 134 3.63 -5.82 -5.66
CA THR A 134 3.33 -4.40 -5.90
C THR A 134 2.55 -4.21 -7.20
N LEU A 135 2.93 -4.90 -8.29
CA LEU A 135 2.23 -4.85 -9.58
C LEU A 135 0.82 -5.42 -9.51
N ARG A 136 0.57 -6.39 -8.64
CA ARG A 136 -0.77 -6.94 -8.40
C ARG A 136 -1.62 -5.90 -7.68
N PHE A 137 -1.18 -5.43 -6.52
CA PHE A 137 -1.96 -4.54 -5.65
C PHE A 137 -2.13 -3.12 -6.20
N ILE A 138 -1.23 -2.60 -7.04
CA ILE A 138 -1.39 -1.27 -7.65
C ILE A 138 -2.64 -1.16 -8.55
N THR A 139 -3.19 -2.29 -8.97
CA THR A 139 -4.44 -2.35 -9.76
C THR A 139 -5.70 -2.53 -8.90
N HIS A 140 -5.53 -2.70 -7.58
CA HIS A 140 -6.64 -2.91 -6.65
C HIS A 140 -7.50 -1.64 -6.50
N PRO A 141 -8.84 -1.73 -6.35
CA PRO A 141 -9.69 -0.54 -6.21
C PRO A 141 -9.41 0.35 -5.00
N ALA A 142 -8.82 -0.20 -3.93
CA ALA A 142 -8.40 0.58 -2.76
C ALA A 142 -7.11 1.38 -3.00
N ALA A 143 -6.37 1.09 -4.08
CA ALA A 143 -5.08 1.71 -4.38
C ALA A 143 -5.27 3.07 -5.07
N ASN A 144 -4.64 4.11 -4.54
CA ASN A 144 -4.55 5.40 -5.22
C ASN A 144 -3.30 5.48 -6.12
N ALA A 145 -3.32 4.74 -7.24
CA ALA A 145 -2.17 4.62 -8.14
C ALA A 145 -1.59 5.96 -8.64
N ARG A 146 -2.41 7.02 -8.75
CA ARG A 146 -1.95 8.36 -9.19
C ARG A 146 -1.20 9.13 -8.10
N GLY A 147 -1.38 8.74 -6.84
CA GLY A 147 -0.73 9.39 -5.69
C GLY A 147 0.63 8.80 -5.32
N TYR A 148 1.06 7.72 -5.97
CA TYR A 148 2.32 7.05 -5.62
C TYR A 148 3.55 7.77 -6.20
N PRO A 149 4.69 7.73 -5.48
CA PRO A 149 5.96 8.25 -5.98
C PRO A 149 6.64 7.29 -6.98
N PHE A 150 5.86 6.40 -7.60
CA PHE A 150 6.28 5.46 -8.62
C PHE A 150 5.07 5.05 -9.47
N THR A 151 5.35 4.56 -10.66
CA THR A 151 4.37 4.07 -11.62
C THR A 151 4.43 2.56 -11.74
N ARG A 152 3.33 1.95 -12.22
CA ARG A 152 3.31 0.53 -12.60
C ARG A 152 4.42 0.18 -13.60
N GLY A 153 4.68 1.08 -14.55
CA GLY A 153 5.72 0.90 -15.56
C GLY A 153 7.12 0.80 -14.97
N GLU A 154 7.45 1.64 -13.99
CA GLU A 154 8.76 1.61 -13.32
C GLU A 154 8.97 0.35 -12.49
N VAL A 155 7.93 -0.14 -11.79
CA VAL A 155 7.99 -1.40 -11.05
C VAL A 155 8.13 -2.57 -12.02
N LYS A 156 7.40 -2.57 -13.14
CA LYS A 156 7.55 -3.60 -14.18
C LYS A 156 8.97 -3.59 -14.76
N ALA A 157 9.51 -2.42 -15.08
CA ALA A 157 10.87 -2.31 -15.60
C ALA A 157 11.93 -2.82 -14.61
N LYS A 158 11.69 -2.75 -13.29
CA LYS A 158 12.56 -3.36 -12.28
C LYS A 158 12.53 -4.89 -12.35
N VAL A 159 11.33 -5.48 -12.44
CA VAL A 159 11.17 -6.94 -12.63
C VAL A 159 11.85 -7.39 -13.92
N ASP A 160 11.58 -6.70 -15.03
CA ASP A 160 12.14 -7.04 -16.35
C ASP A 160 13.67 -7.01 -16.34
N ARG A 161 14.28 -5.97 -15.75
CA ARG A 161 15.75 -5.87 -15.63
C ARG A 161 16.34 -6.96 -14.74
N LEU A 162 15.69 -7.29 -13.63
CA LEU A 162 16.15 -8.36 -12.75
C LEU A 162 16.10 -9.71 -13.47
N SER A 163 14.98 -10.04 -14.12
CA SER A 163 14.81 -11.26 -14.90
C SER A 163 15.85 -11.36 -16.02
N ALA A 164 16.07 -10.27 -16.77
CA ALA A 164 17.06 -10.23 -17.84
C ALA A 164 18.49 -10.49 -17.33
N SER A 165 18.87 -9.88 -16.20
CA SER A 165 20.19 -10.10 -15.59
C SER A 165 20.38 -11.54 -15.11
N LEU A 166 19.36 -12.12 -14.48
CA LEU A 166 19.39 -13.52 -14.06
C LEU A 166 19.42 -14.47 -15.27
N MET A 167 18.68 -14.17 -16.35
CA MET A 167 18.74 -14.94 -17.59
C MET A 167 20.14 -14.92 -18.20
N GLU A 168 20.76 -13.75 -18.32
CA GLU A 168 22.10 -13.60 -18.87
C GLU A 168 23.14 -14.39 -18.04
N LYS A 169 23.05 -14.25 -16.71
CA LYS A 169 23.88 -15.02 -15.77
C LYS A 169 23.70 -16.52 -15.97
N ALA A 170 22.46 -17.00 -15.95
CA ALA A 170 22.14 -18.42 -16.11
C ALA A 170 22.62 -18.99 -17.45
N LEU A 171 22.44 -18.25 -18.55
CA LEU A 171 22.92 -18.67 -19.87
C LEU A 171 24.45 -18.72 -19.92
N THR A 172 25.14 -17.81 -19.24
CA THR A 172 26.60 -17.83 -19.13
C THR A 172 27.09 -19.03 -18.33
N GLU A 173 26.46 -19.32 -17.19
CA GLU A 173 26.70 -20.52 -16.38
C GLU A 173 26.46 -21.80 -17.18
N TYR A 174 25.36 -21.87 -17.92
CA TYR A 174 25.00 -23.03 -18.71
C TYR A 174 26.02 -23.31 -19.81
N ARG A 175 26.46 -22.27 -20.54
CA ARG A 175 27.46 -22.40 -21.61
C ARG A 175 28.83 -22.87 -21.12
N ARG A 176 29.21 -22.55 -19.87
CA ARG A 176 30.47 -23.02 -19.26
C ARG A 176 30.36 -24.38 -18.58
N GLY A 177 29.22 -25.07 -18.73
CA GLY A 177 28.96 -26.37 -18.10
C GLY A 177 28.49 -26.30 -16.64
N GLY A 178 28.26 -25.10 -16.09
CA GLY A 178 27.67 -24.87 -14.77
C GLY A 178 26.15 -25.07 -14.77
N VAL A 179 25.70 -26.27 -15.13
CA VAL A 179 24.27 -26.59 -15.33
C VAL A 179 23.45 -26.37 -14.06
N GLU A 180 23.96 -26.76 -12.90
CA GLU A 180 23.29 -26.58 -11.61
C GLU A 180 23.13 -25.10 -11.23
N SER A 181 24.15 -24.29 -11.48
CA SER A 181 24.13 -22.84 -11.22
C SER A 181 23.09 -22.14 -12.11
N ALA A 182 23.05 -22.50 -13.39
CA ALA A 182 22.04 -22.00 -14.32
C ALA A 182 20.61 -22.36 -13.89
N ILE A 183 20.41 -23.61 -13.45
CA ILE A 183 19.13 -24.09 -12.90
C ILE A 183 18.69 -23.25 -11.70
N ALA A 184 19.62 -22.90 -10.79
CA ALA A 184 19.30 -22.09 -9.62
C ALA A 184 18.79 -20.70 -10.02
N ASP A 185 19.47 -20.03 -10.96
CA ASP A 185 19.07 -18.69 -11.43
C ASP A 185 17.70 -18.70 -12.15
N TRP A 186 17.44 -19.68 -13.03
CA TRP A 186 16.12 -19.79 -13.67
C TRP A 186 15.00 -20.10 -12.68
N LYS A 187 15.28 -20.91 -11.65
CA LYS A 187 14.32 -21.15 -10.56
C LYS A 187 14.05 -19.87 -9.77
N THR A 188 15.06 -19.03 -9.55
CA THR A 188 14.85 -17.72 -8.92
C THR A 188 13.88 -16.87 -9.73
N ILE A 189 14.02 -16.79 -11.06
CA ILE A 189 13.07 -16.07 -11.93
C ILE A 189 11.65 -16.62 -11.75
N LEU A 190 11.49 -17.93 -11.88
CA LEU A 190 10.18 -18.60 -11.83
C LEU A 190 9.53 -18.56 -10.45
N SER A 191 10.30 -18.30 -9.39
CA SER A 191 9.76 -18.15 -8.04
C SER A 191 8.91 -16.89 -7.86
N TYR A 192 9.15 -15.84 -8.67
CA TYR A 192 8.38 -14.61 -8.64
C TYR A 192 7.58 -14.36 -9.93
N ASP A 193 8.03 -14.88 -11.06
CA ASP A 193 7.30 -14.85 -12.33
C ASP A 193 7.14 -16.28 -12.90
N PRO A 194 6.14 -17.04 -12.42
CA PRO A 194 5.85 -18.38 -12.92
C PRO A 194 5.50 -18.43 -14.41
N SER A 195 5.09 -17.30 -15.00
CA SER A 195 4.74 -17.17 -16.42
C SER A 195 5.94 -16.87 -17.32
N HIS A 196 7.16 -16.77 -16.79
CA HIS A 196 8.35 -16.46 -17.57
C HIS A 196 8.75 -17.62 -18.51
N GLU A 197 8.26 -17.59 -19.74
CA GLU A 197 8.37 -18.69 -20.71
C GLU A 197 9.82 -19.13 -20.98
N GLU A 198 10.72 -18.16 -21.19
CA GLU A 198 12.12 -18.44 -21.53
C GLU A 198 12.89 -19.15 -20.40
N ALA A 199 12.74 -18.68 -19.16
CA ALA A 199 13.30 -19.31 -17.96
C ALA A 199 12.71 -20.72 -17.76
N ALA A 200 11.39 -20.89 -17.97
CA ALA A 200 10.74 -22.19 -17.87
C ALA A 200 11.27 -23.18 -18.91
N GLN A 201 11.45 -22.74 -20.15
CA GLN A 201 12.04 -23.57 -21.21
C GLN A 201 13.48 -23.95 -20.92
N SER A 202 14.29 -22.98 -20.51
CA SER A 202 15.71 -23.19 -20.23
C SER A 202 15.91 -24.15 -19.05
N LEU A 203 15.11 -23.99 -18.00
CA LEU A 203 15.07 -24.91 -16.85
C LEU A 203 14.73 -26.34 -17.28
N ARG A 204 13.71 -26.54 -18.12
CA ARG A 204 13.35 -27.88 -18.61
C ARG A 204 14.51 -28.55 -19.36
N THR A 205 15.20 -27.80 -20.23
CA THR A 205 16.34 -28.32 -20.99
C THR A 205 17.50 -28.70 -20.08
N ALA A 206 17.86 -27.82 -19.16
CA ALA A 206 18.97 -28.07 -18.25
C ALA A 206 18.71 -29.21 -17.26
N LEU A 207 17.47 -29.37 -16.79
CA LEU A 207 17.10 -30.52 -15.95
C LEU A 207 17.28 -31.85 -16.68
N LYS A 208 16.90 -31.93 -17.97
CA LYS A 208 17.15 -33.12 -18.80
C LYS A 208 18.64 -33.42 -18.95
N GLN A 209 19.44 -32.40 -19.23
CA GLN A 209 20.89 -32.55 -19.34
C GLN A 209 21.50 -33.01 -18.02
N LEU A 210 21.11 -32.42 -16.90
CA LEU A 210 21.58 -32.80 -15.57
C LEU A 210 21.25 -34.26 -15.25
N GLU A 211 20.06 -34.73 -15.63
CA GLU A 211 19.68 -36.14 -15.48
C GLU A 211 20.57 -37.05 -16.34
N SER A 212 20.84 -36.69 -17.59
CA SER A 212 21.76 -37.44 -18.46
C SER A 212 23.17 -37.52 -17.88
N LEU A 213 23.70 -36.40 -17.36
CA LEU A 213 25.02 -36.35 -16.73
C LEU A 213 25.11 -37.25 -15.49
N LYS A 214 24.06 -37.30 -14.67
CA LYS A 214 24.00 -38.19 -13.49
C LYS A 214 23.98 -39.68 -13.84
N LYS A 215 23.48 -40.03 -15.02
CA LYS A 215 23.42 -41.41 -15.51
C LYS A 215 24.73 -41.86 -16.16
N MET A 216 25.64 -40.95 -16.51
CA MET A 216 26.96 -41.28 -17.01
C MET A 216 27.95 -41.41 -15.84
N PRO A 217 28.62 -42.56 -15.65
CA PRO A 217 29.71 -42.64 -14.68
C PRO A 217 30.83 -41.69 -15.08
N PRO A 218 31.58 -41.10 -14.13
CA PRO A 218 32.72 -40.25 -14.45
C PRO A 218 33.69 -41.05 -15.33
N GLY A 219 34.02 -40.50 -16.51
CA GLY A 219 34.96 -41.10 -17.45
C GLY A 219 36.28 -41.38 -16.73
N LYS A 220 36.73 -42.64 -16.83
CA LYS A 220 38.04 -43.11 -16.33
C LYS A 220 39.19 -42.43 -17.06
#